data_AF-A0A936E2Q2-F1
#
_entry.id   AF-A0A936E2Q2-F1
#
_cell.length_a   1.000
_cell.length_b   1.000
_cell.length_c   1.000
_cell.angle_alpha   90.00
_cell.angle_beta   90.00
_cell.angle_gamma   90.00
#
_symmetry.space_group_name_H-M   'P 1'
#
loop_
_entity.id
_entity.type
_entity.pdbx_description
1 polymer ?
#
loop_
_entity_poly.entity_id
_entity_poly.type
_entity_poly.pdbx_seq_one_letter_code
_entity_poly.pdbx_strand_id
1 'polypeptide(L)'
;MKRYLNISLLLIGLCILALVNNSCAISPYSYGIVSLKVSESQEVYFKREARGVSHDSLVLSANKDYCAEQFHRSTSIFHASGSHSIYYKIENGILIMYPSSAATPPESGQFPVKVVQHDLTTLDYAELQNNHKKLGLKYLEVKLDEKLKCK
;
A
#
# COMPACT_ATOMS: atom_id res chain seq x y z
N MET A 1 -63.39 -11.39 9.18
CA MET A 1 -62.35 -11.04 8.19
C MET A 1 -61.63 -9.71 8.53
N LYS A 2 -60.99 -9.58 9.70
CA LYS A 2 -60.19 -8.37 10.05
C LYS A 2 -58.82 -8.67 10.72
N ARG A 3 -58.50 -9.94 11.02
CA ARG A 3 -57.26 -10.32 11.73
C ARG A 3 -56.06 -10.61 10.82
N TYR A 4 -56.27 -10.86 9.53
CA TYR A 4 -55.19 -11.14 8.58
C TYR A 4 -54.47 -9.88 8.06
N LEU A 5 -55.08 -8.70 8.18
CA LEU A 5 -54.54 -7.45 7.65
C LEU A 5 -53.33 -6.93 8.45
N ASN A 6 -53.29 -7.19 9.77
CA ASN A 6 -52.23 -6.69 10.64
C ASN A 6 -50.93 -7.52 10.59
N ILE A 7 -51.01 -8.80 10.24
CA ILE A 7 -49.83 -9.69 10.18
C ILE A 7 -49.01 -9.41 8.91
N SER A 8 -49.67 -9.06 7.81
CA SER A 8 -49.02 -8.76 6.52
C SER A 8 -48.19 -7.48 6.58
N LEU A 9 -48.68 -6.43 7.24
CA LEU A 9 -47.95 -5.17 7.44
C LEU A 9 -46.70 -5.35 8.32
N LEU A 10 -46.75 -6.25 9.30
CA LEU A 10 -45.64 -6.54 10.21
C LEU A 10 -44.51 -7.32 9.51
N LEU A 11 -44.86 -8.25 8.61
CA LEU A 11 -43.90 -8.99 7.78
C LEU A 11 -43.23 -8.10 6.73
N ILE A 12 -43.98 -7.18 6.11
CA ILE A 12 -43.42 -6.22 5.13
C ILE A 12 -42.44 -5.26 5.82
N GLY A 13 -42.77 -4.79 7.04
CA GLY A 13 -41.86 -3.95 7.83
C GLY A 13 -40.55 -4.64 8.19
N LEU A 14 -40.59 -5.93 8.55
CA LEU A 14 -39.39 -6.70 8.89
C LEU A 14 -38.48 -6.95 7.67
N CYS A 15 -39.06 -7.21 6.49
CA CYS A 15 -38.30 -7.38 5.24
C CYS A 15 -37.59 -6.09 4.80
N ILE A 16 -38.21 -4.92 5.00
CA ILE A 16 -37.59 -3.64 4.65
C ILE A 16 -36.41 -3.34 5.60
N LEU A 17 -36.54 -3.62 6.90
CA LEU A 17 -35.45 -3.50 7.89
C LEU A 17 -34.27 -4.45 7.63
N ALA A 18 -34.51 -5.63 7.04
CA ALA A 18 -33.43 -6.54 6.66
C ALA A 18 -32.65 -6.08 5.42
N LEU A 19 -33.27 -5.30 4.52
CA LEU A 19 -32.63 -4.79 3.31
C LEU A 19 -31.71 -3.59 3.54
N VAL A 20 -31.98 -2.73 4.55
CA VAL A 20 -31.12 -1.57 4.86
C VAL A 20 -29.84 -1.93 5.65
N ASN A 21 -29.75 -3.10 6.28
CA ASN A 21 -28.58 -3.50 7.07
C ASN A 21 -27.46 -4.18 6.25
N ASN A 22 -27.62 -4.32 4.94
CA ASN A 22 -26.64 -4.97 4.05
C ASN A 22 -25.98 -4.03 3.04
N SER A 23 -25.86 -2.73 3.38
CA SER A 23 -24.91 -1.86 2.68
C SER A 23 -23.49 -2.23 3.08
N CYS A 24 -22.98 -3.33 2.50
CA CYS A 24 -21.54 -3.57 2.38
C CYS A 24 -20.96 -2.39 1.60
N ALA A 25 -20.43 -1.40 2.32
CA ALA A 25 -19.61 -0.36 1.72
C ALA A 25 -18.34 -1.04 1.19
N ILE A 26 -18.35 -1.36 -0.11
CA ILE A 26 -17.14 -1.84 -0.79
C ILE A 26 -16.18 -0.65 -0.77
N SER A 27 -15.13 -0.76 0.02
CA SER A 27 -14.04 0.21 0.01
C SER A 27 -13.56 0.37 -1.43
N PRO A 28 -13.53 1.58 -1.99
CA PRO A 28 -13.13 1.79 -3.39
C PRO A 28 -11.61 1.63 -3.59
N TYR A 29 -10.89 1.27 -2.53
CA TYR A 29 -9.45 1.13 -2.52
C TYR A 29 -9.05 -0.33 -2.81
N SER A 30 -8.01 -0.47 -3.61
CA SER A 30 -7.29 -1.72 -3.85
C SER A 30 -5.91 -1.61 -3.19
N TYR A 31 -5.44 -2.70 -2.60
CA TYR A 31 -4.19 -2.70 -1.83
C TYR A 31 -3.20 -3.70 -2.40
N GLY A 32 -1.91 -3.42 -2.26
CA GLY A 32 -0.81 -4.32 -2.56
C GLY A 32 0.22 -4.27 -1.44
N ILE A 33 0.88 -5.39 -1.16
CA ILE A 33 1.97 -5.43 -0.18
C ILE A 33 3.08 -6.37 -0.62
N VAL A 34 4.32 -5.92 -0.49
CA VAL A 34 5.52 -6.74 -0.65
C VAL A 34 6.39 -6.55 0.59
N SER A 35 6.89 -7.65 1.16
CA SER A 35 7.84 -7.59 2.26
C SER A 35 9.27 -7.81 1.77
N LEU A 36 10.21 -7.07 2.36
CA LEU A 36 11.64 -7.22 2.13
C LEU A 36 12.34 -7.46 3.46
N LYS A 37 13.06 -8.57 3.57
CA LYS A 37 14.00 -8.80 4.68
C LYS A 37 15.29 -8.03 4.42
N VAL A 38 15.58 -7.04 5.26
CA VAL A 38 16.82 -6.24 5.21
C VAL A 38 17.94 -6.91 6.02
N SER A 39 17.59 -7.60 7.10
CA SER A 39 18.47 -8.48 7.87
C SER A 39 17.64 -9.64 8.47
N GLU A 40 18.29 -10.54 9.22
CA GLU A 40 17.61 -11.68 9.87
C GLU A 40 16.46 -11.25 10.80
N SER A 41 16.60 -10.09 11.46
CA SER A 41 15.62 -9.57 12.43
C SER A 41 14.82 -8.37 11.92
N GLN A 42 15.12 -7.88 10.71
CA GLN A 42 14.50 -6.66 10.18
C GLN A 42 13.81 -6.93 8.85
N GLU A 43 12.49 -6.72 8.84
CA GLU A 43 11.64 -6.77 7.65
C GLU A 43 10.95 -5.42 7.49
N VAL A 44 10.79 -4.99 6.24
CA VAL A 44 10.01 -3.80 5.88
C VAL A 44 8.98 -4.15 4.83
N TYR A 45 7.95 -3.31 4.71
CA TYR A 45 6.80 -3.57 3.85
C TYR A 45 6.59 -2.39 2.91
N PHE A 46 6.62 -2.67 1.61
CA PHE A 46 6.13 -1.74 0.61
C PHE A 46 4.64 -1.97 0.42
N LYS A 47 3.85 -0.94 0.67
CA LYS A 47 2.39 -0.95 0.59
C LYS A 47 1.95 -0.05 -0.54
N ARG A 48 1.12 -0.57 -1.43
CA ARG A 48 0.48 0.19 -2.48
C ARG A 48 -1.00 0.32 -2.17
N GLU A 49 -1.56 1.51 -2.36
CA GLU A 49 -3.00 1.74 -2.33
C GLU A 49 -3.40 2.49 -3.59
N ALA A 50 -4.42 1.98 -4.27
CA ALA A 50 -4.96 2.61 -5.45
C ALA A 50 -6.47 2.81 -5.31
N ARG A 51 -6.97 3.92 -5.82
CA ARG A 51 -8.41 4.21 -5.91
C ARG A 51 -8.74 4.79 -7.27
N GLY A 52 -9.40 3.98 -8.09
CA GLY A 52 -9.74 4.35 -9.47
C GLY A 52 -8.50 4.73 -10.28
N VAL A 53 -8.65 5.71 -11.16
CA VAL A 53 -7.55 6.24 -12.00
C VAL A 53 -6.82 7.43 -11.38
N SER A 54 -7.35 8.00 -10.29
CA SER A 54 -6.91 9.28 -9.75
C SER A 54 -5.92 9.16 -8.59
N HIS A 55 -5.83 8.00 -7.95
CA HIS A 55 -5.02 7.81 -6.75
C HIS A 55 -4.27 6.48 -6.83
N ASP A 56 -2.96 6.56 -6.68
CA ASP A 56 -2.05 5.41 -6.60
C ASP A 56 -0.86 5.84 -5.73
N SER A 57 -0.83 5.39 -4.48
CA SER A 57 0.20 5.68 -3.50
C SER A 57 1.06 4.45 -3.23
N LEU A 58 2.36 4.65 -3.08
CA LEU A 58 3.31 3.62 -2.66
C LEU A 58 4.07 4.12 -1.43
N VAL A 59 4.07 3.30 -0.38
CA VAL A 59 4.66 3.63 0.93
C VAL A 59 5.60 2.53 1.42
N LEU A 60 6.74 2.92 2.00
CA LEU A 60 7.61 2.01 2.76
C LEU A 60 7.31 2.13 4.26
N SER A 61 6.91 1.02 4.88
CA SER A 61 6.50 0.96 6.29
C SER A 61 7.17 -0.16 7.06
N ALA A 62 7.31 0.02 8.38
CA ALA A 62 7.72 -1.03 9.31
C ALA A 62 6.55 -1.91 9.77
N ASN A 63 5.31 -1.48 9.56
CA ASN A 63 4.11 -2.22 9.96
C ASN A 63 3.64 -3.08 8.79
N LYS A 64 3.32 -4.37 9.05
CA LYS A 64 2.75 -5.28 8.05
C LYS A 64 1.29 -4.97 7.70
N ASP A 65 0.56 -4.33 8.60
CA ASP A 65 -0.87 -4.04 8.42
C ASP A 65 -1.06 -3.03 7.28
N TYR A 66 -1.64 -3.51 6.17
CA TYR A 66 -1.91 -2.70 4.97
C TYR A 66 -3.16 -1.82 5.14
N CYS A 67 -3.96 -2.05 6.17
CA CYS A 67 -5.14 -1.24 6.50
C CYS A 67 -4.84 -0.12 7.50
N ALA A 68 -3.69 -0.18 8.18
CA ALA A 68 -3.23 0.93 9.00
C ALA A 68 -2.96 2.17 8.14
N GLU A 69 -3.26 3.35 8.67
CA GLU A 69 -3.07 4.62 7.97
C GLU A 69 -1.66 4.71 7.36
N GLN A 70 -1.60 4.87 6.04
CA GLN A 70 -0.33 4.90 5.30
C GLN A 70 0.49 6.17 5.59
N PHE A 71 -0.16 7.23 6.08
CA PHE A 71 0.40 8.56 6.29
C PHE A 71 0.69 8.87 7.76
N HIS A 72 0.95 7.86 8.59
CA HIS A 72 1.48 8.15 9.91
C HIS A 72 2.96 8.50 9.79
N ARG A 73 3.31 9.79 9.92
CA ARG A 73 4.68 10.34 9.73
C ARG A 73 5.77 9.61 10.51
N SER A 74 5.42 8.96 11.62
CA SER A 74 6.32 8.13 12.43
C SER A 74 6.69 6.77 11.84
N THR A 75 5.95 6.28 10.83
CA THR A 75 6.05 4.89 10.34
C THR A 75 6.25 4.77 8.83
N SER A 76 6.28 5.90 8.11
CA SER A 76 6.44 5.98 6.66
C SER A 76 7.62 6.87 6.29
N ILE A 77 8.45 6.38 5.38
CA ILE A 77 9.74 7.00 5.02
C ILE A 77 9.92 7.17 3.51
N PHE A 78 8.92 6.73 2.76
CA PHE A 78 8.82 6.83 1.33
C PHE A 78 7.33 7.00 1.05
N HIS A 79 6.98 8.04 0.31
CA HIS A 79 5.64 8.21 -0.21
C HIS A 79 5.76 8.73 -1.63
N ALA A 80 5.20 7.97 -2.56
CA ALA A 80 5.15 8.37 -3.95
C ALA A 80 3.73 8.24 -4.48
N SER A 81 3.36 9.15 -5.37
CA SER A 81 2.05 9.18 -6.02
C SER A 81 2.20 8.98 -7.53
N GLY A 82 1.26 8.27 -8.15
CA GLY A 82 1.24 8.05 -9.61
C GLY A 82 1.91 6.74 -10.02
N SER A 83 2.70 6.74 -11.09
CA SER A 83 3.45 5.54 -11.50
C SER A 83 4.81 5.54 -10.80
N HIS A 84 5.07 4.49 -10.01
CA HIS A 84 6.29 4.35 -9.22
C HIS A 84 7.07 3.13 -9.68
N SER A 85 8.35 3.34 -9.97
CA SER A 85 9.33 2.28 -10.19
C SER A 85 10.41 2.41 -9.12
N ILE A 86 10.74 1.32 -8.44
CA ILE A 86 11.80 1.30 -7.45
C ILE A 86 12.82 0.23 -7.86
N TYR A 87 14.05 0.67 -8.08
CA TYR A 87 15.19 -0.24 -8.11
C TYR A 87 15.84 -0.24 -6.72
N TYR A 88 16.29 -1.40 -6.26
CA TYR A 88 16.87 -1.51 -4.93
C TYR A 88 17.95 -2.58 -4.84
N LYS A 89 18.78 -2.48 -3.81
CA LYS A 89 19.64 -3.55 -3.31
C LYS A 89 19.74 -3.49 -1.80
N ILE A 90 20.17 -4.60 -1.20
CA ILE A 90 20.43 -4.68 0.24
C ILE A 90 21.91 -5.01 0.41
N GLU A 91 22.63 -4.15 1.10
CA GLU A 91 24.06 -4.30 1.37
C GLU A 91 24.32 -4.02 2.84
N ASN A 92 24.93 -4.98 3.55
CA ASN A 92 25.31 -4.84 4.96
C ASN A 92 24.15 -4.39 5.87
N GLY A 93 22.94 -4.90 5.64
CA GLY A 93 21.75 -4.53 6.41
C GLY A 93 21.20 -3.13 6.09
N ILE A 94 21.61 -2.52 4.99
CA ILE A 94 21.12 -1.22 4.51
C ILE A 94 20.28 -1.45 3.26
N LEU A 95 19.06 -0.91 3.26
CA LEU A 95 18.22 -0.85 2.07
C LEU A 95 18.60 0.37 1.23
N ILE A 96 19.19 0.15 0.06
CA ILE A 96 19.57 1.20 -0.88
C ILE A 96 18.52 1.23 -1.98
N MET A 97 17.89 2.38 -2.19
CA MET A 97 16.77 2.55 -3.13
C MET A 97 17.04 3.65 -4.14
N TYR A 98 16.52 3.44 -5.34
CA TYR A 98 16.55 4.34 -6.47
C TYR A 98 15.11 4.49 -7.01
N PRO A 99 14.27 5.29 -6.34
CA PRO A 99 12.90 5.49 -6.77
C PRO A 99 12.82 6.43 -7.98
N SER A 100 11.83 6.21 -8.85
CA SER A 100 11.52 7.09 -9.99
C SER A 100 10.90 8.44 -9.58
N SER A 101 10.61 8.61 -8.29
CA SER A 101 9.92 9.76 -7.72
C SER A 101 10.56 10.14 -6.38
N ALA A 102 10.53 11.44 -6.07
CA ALA A 102 11.04 11.95 -4.81
C ALA A 102 10.22 11.42 -3.63
N ALA A 103 10.88 11.19 -2.51
CA ALA A 103 10.27 10.75 -1.27
C ALA A 103 10.79 11.56 -0.08
N THR A 104 9.95 11.71 0.94
CA THR A 104 10.31 12.43 2.17
C THR A 104 11.03 11.47 3.11
N PRO A 105 12.23 11.82 3.63
CA PRO A 105 12.96 10.96 4.55
C PRO A 105 12.19 10.75 5.88
N PRO A 106 12.47 9.67 6.62
CA PRO A 106 11.96 9.49 7.98
C PRO A 106 12.36 10.68 8.86
N GLU A 107 11.46 11.15 9.72
CA GLU A 107 11.89 11.95 10.87
C GLU A 107 12.83 11.10 11.77
N SER A 108 13.82 11.74 12.38
CA SER A 108 14.85 11.05 13.16
C SER A 108 14.26 10.19 14.28
N GLY A 109 14.54 8.88 14.27
CA GLY A 109 14.43 8.02 15.46
C GLY A 109 13.41 6.88 15.45
N GLN A 110 12.67 6.59 14.36
CA GLN A 110 11.56 5.62 14.43
C GLN A 110 11.48 4.54 13.36
N PHE A 111 12.38 4.51 12.36
CA PHE A 111 12.38 3.44 11.36
C PHE A 111 13.39 2.33 11.73
N PRO A 112 12.99 1.04 11.70
CA PRO A 112 13.81 -0.05 12.22
C PRO A 112 15.01 -0.39 11.33
N VAL A 113 15.09 0.15 10.11
CA VAL A 113 16.20 -0.10 9.17
C VAL A 113 16.79 1.20 8.66
N LYS A 114 18.08 1.17 8.32
CA LYS A 114 18.71 2.26 7.58
C LYS A 114 18.29 2.18 6.12
N VAL A 115 17.69 3.26 5.63
CA VAL A 115 17.33 3.42 4.22
C VAL A 115 18.15 4.54 3.61
N VAL A 116 18.79 4.25 2.48
CA VAL A 116 19.52 5.23 1.68
C VAL A 116 18.76 5.38 0.37
N GLN A 117 18.23 6.57 0.13
CA GLN A 117 17.57 6.92 -1.11
C GLN A 117 18.52 7.71 -1.99
N HIS A 118 18.61 7.33 -3.26
CA HIS A 118 19.28 8.09 -4.29
C HIS A 118 18.24 8.65 -5.26
N ASP A 119 18.20 9.98 -5.35
CA ASP A 119 17.41 10.63 -6.37
C ASP A 119 18.03 10.37 -7.75
N LEU A 120 17.18 10.09 -8.73
CA LEU A 120 17.59 9.78 -10.08
C LEU A 120 17.36 10.98 -10.99
N THR A 121 18.37 11.33 -11.80
CA THR A 121 18.12 12.15 -12.98
C THR A 121 17.39 11.32 -14.04
N THR A 122 16.82 11.98 -15.06
CA THR A 122 16.21 11.28 -16.20
C THR A 122 17.19 10.33 -16.89
N LEU A 123 18.47 10.71 -16.98
CA LEU A 123 19.51 9.88 -17.59
C LEU A 123 19.82 8.65 -16.71
N ASP A 124 19.96 8.84 -15.40
CA ASP A 124 20.21 7.73 -14.46
C ASP A 124 19.06 6.73 -14.48
N TYR A 125 17.82 7.21 -14.53
CA TYR A 125 16.64 6.35 -14.62
C TYR A 125 16.65 5.51 -15.90
N ALA A 126 16.96 6.11 -17.05
CA ALA A 126 17.06 5.40 -18.33
C ALA A 126 18.20 4.36 -18.32
N GLU A 127 19.33 4.68 -17.69
CA GLU A 127 20.44 3.74 -17.53
C GLU A 127 20.03 2.56 -16.63
N LEU A 128 19.42 2.82 -15.48
CA LEU A 128 18.95 1.79 -14.55
C LEU A 128 17.93 0.87 -15.21
N GLN A 129 16.98 1.41 -15.96
CA GLN A 129 15.97 0.61 -16.64
C GLN A 129 16.60 -0.47 -17.53
N ASN A 130 17.67 -0.12 -18.23
CA ASN A 130 18.37 -1.02 -19.15
C ASN A 130 19.44 -1.91 -18.47
N ASN A 131 20.05 -1.44 -17.38
CA ASN A 131 21.25 -2.06 -16.81
C ASN A 131 21.14 -2.52 -15.35
N HIS A 132 19.99 -2.37 -14.67
CA HIS A 132 19.82 -2.69 -13.24
C HIS A 132 20.38 -4.07 -12.85
N LYS A 133 20.15 -5.11 -13.65
CA LYS A 133 20.67 -6.46 -13.38
C LYS A 133 22.20 -6.53 -13.36
N LYS A 134 22.86 -5.82 -14.29
CA LYS A 134 24.33 -5.74 -14.33
C LYS A 134 24.90 -4.99 -13.13
N LEU A 135 24.13 -4.03 -12.61
CA LEU A 135 24.45 -3.23 -11.43
C LEU A 135 24.10 -3.94 -10.10
N GLY A 136 23.60 -5.19 -10.16
CA GLY A 136 23.19 -5.94 -8.98
C GLY A 136 21.91 -5.43 -8.31
N LEU A 137 21.13 -4.62 -9.02
CA LEU A 137 19.88 -4.04 -8.55
C LEU A 137 18.69 -4.93 -8.93
N LYS A 138 17.70 -4.96 -8.05
CA LYS A 138 16.41 -5.63 -8.25
C LYS A 138 15.34 -4.59 -8.56
N TYR A 139 14.43 -4.91 -9.47
CA TYR A 139 13.21 -4.14 -9.68
C TYR A 139 12.13 -4.59 -8.70
N LEU A 140 11.51 -3.64 -8.00
CA LEU A 140 10.43 -3.88 -7.07
C LEU A 140 9.09 -3.51 -7.72
N GLU A 141 8.21 -4.51 -7.83
CA GLU A 141 6.83 -4.32 -8.28
C GLU A 141 5.87 -4.67 -7.14
N VAL A 142 5.06 -3.72 -6.69
CA VAL A 142 3.99 -3.95 -5.74
C VAL A 142 2.67 -4.04 -6.51
N LYS A 143 2.24 -5.27 -6.78
CA LYS A 143 0.97 -5.54 -7.46
C LYS A 143 -0.19 -5.33 -6.51
N LEU A 144 -1.29 -4.81 -7.03
CA LEU A 144 -2.56 -4.81 -6.31
C LEU A 144 -3.07 -6.24 -6.20
N ASP A 145 -3.54 -6.62 -5.01
CA ASP A 145 -4.15 -7.91 -4.72
C ASP A 145 -5.62 -7.69 -4.36
N GLU A 146 -6.52 -8.18 -5.22
CA GLU A 146 -7.97 -8.04 -5.07
C GLU A 146 -8.52 -8.72 -3.80
N LYS A 147 -7.73 -9.59 -3.17
CA LYS A 147 -8.07 -10.25 -1.91
C LYS A 147 -7.82 -9.36 -0.70
N LEU A 148 -6.94 -8.36 -0.81
CA LEU A 148 -6.65 -7.43 0.27
C LEU A 148 -7.75 -6.36 0.31
N LYS A 149 -8.54 -6.40 1.39
CA LYS A 149 -9.64 -5.46 1.62
C LYS A 149 -9.63 -5.03 3.08
N CYS A 150 -9.72 -3.72 3.28
CA CYS A 150 -9.92 -3.14 4.60
C CYS A 150 -11.43 -3.05 4.89
N LYS A 151 -11.79 -3.31 6.14
CA LYS A 151 -13.17 -3.28 6.63
C LYS A 151 -13.46 -1.96 7.33
#